data_AF-A0A917V534-F1
#
_entry.id   AF-A0A917V534-F1
#
_cell.length_a   1.000
_cell.length_b   1.000
_cell.length_c   1.000
_cell.angle_alpha   90.00
_cell.angle_beta   90.00
_cell.angle_gamma   90.00
#
_symmetry.space_group_name_H-M   'P 1'
#
loop_
_entity.id
_entity.type
_entity.pdbx_description
1 polymer ?
#
loop_
_entity_poly.entity_id
_entity_poly.type
_entity_poly.pdbx_seq_one_letter_code
_entity_poly.pdbx_strand_id
1 'polypeptide(L)'
;MVTPIYGGPTCVCKGPISIEAERAALTFAAPYTHPLLDLDDQAALLSAVADAGEISLADLACAIPGHPRPISAIWSLVTAGLLAADAEAPFDGDLQIWRPAR
;
A
#
# COMPACT_ATOMS: atom_id res chain seq x y z
N MET A 1 -16.93 18.59 22.08
CA MET A 1 -15.70 18.89 21.32
C MET A 1 -14.91 17.60 21.23
N VAL A 2 -14.89 16.96 20.07
CA VAL A 2 -14.16 15.70 19.85
C VAL A 2 -12.79 16.07 19.30
N THR A 3 -11.75 15.81 20.07
CA THR A 3 -10.35 15.97 19.62
C THR A 3 -9.96 14.75 18.79
N PRO A 4 -9.41 14.92 17.56
CA PRO A 4 -8.81 13.82 16.83
C PRO A 4 -7.50 13.39 17.53
N ILE A 5 -7.38 12.11 17.86
CA ILE A 5 -6.24 11.51 18.60
C ILE A 5 -5.02 11.27 17.69
N TYR A 6 -5.12 11.48 16.38
CA TYR A 6 -4.00 11.28 15.47
C TYR A 6 -3.17 12.55 15.28
N GLY A 7 -2.36 12.87 16.30
CA GLY A 7 -1.14 13.66 16.15
C GLY A 7 0.02 12.77 15.72
N GLY A 8 -0.06 12.19 14.53
CA GLY A 8 1.05 11.47 13.89
C GLY A 8 1.89 12.40 13.02
N PRO A 9 3.16 12.06 12.72
CA PRO A 9 3.98 12.82 11.79
C PRO A 9 3.20 13.04 10.49
N THR A 10 3.21 14.27 9.98
CA THR A 10 2.54 14.62 8.73
C THR A 10 3.01 13.66 7.65
N CYS A 11 2.15 12.73 7.23
CA CYS A 11 2.39 11.90 6.06
C CYS A 11 2.71 12.84 4.89
N VAL A 12 3.98 12.92 4.52
CA VAL A 12 4.38 13.63 3.30
C VAL A 12 4.07 12.65 2.17
N CYS A 13 2.85 12.71 1.64
CA CYS A 13 2.48 11.97 0.45
C CYS A 13 3.48 12.36 -0.66
N LYS A 14 4.43 11.48 -0.97
CA LYS A 14 5.47 11.70 -1.99
C LYS A 14 4.82 11.72 -3.38
N GLY A 15 4.38 12.90 -3.82
CA GLY A 15 4.03 13.21 -5.21
C GLY A 15 3.00 12.29 -5.88
N PRO A 16 2.64 12.57 -7.15
CA PRO A 16 1.82 11.65 -7.93
C PRO A 16 2.67 10.42 -8.32
N ILE A 17 2.27 9.25 -7.86
CA ILE A 17 2.86 7.97 -8.27
C ILE A 17 2.33 7.65 -9.68
N SER A 18 3.22 7.26 -10.60
CA SER A 18 2.83 6.89 -11.97
C SER A 18 2.27 5.47 -12.02
N ILE A 19 0.98 5.30 -11.76
CA ILE A 19 0.33 3.98 -11.63
C ILE A 19 -0.01 3.29 -12.96
N GLU A 20 0.17 3.96 -14.10
CA GLU A 20 -0.29 3.51 -15.41
C GLU A 20 0.35 2.18 -15.86
N ALA A 21 1.65 2.02 -15.59
CA ALA A 21 2.38 0.79 -15.92
C ALA A 21 1.87 -0.41 -15.12
N GLU A 22 1.62 -0.21 -13.82
CA GLU A 22 1.12 -1.26 -12.93
C GLU A 22 -0.36 -1.59 -13.17
N ARG A 23 -1.20 -0.60 -13.52
CA ARG A 23 -2.57 -0.88 -13.98
C ARG A 23 -2.61 -1.77 -15.21
N ALA A 24 -1.74 -1.50 -16.19
CA ALA A 24 -1.63 -2.32 -17.39
C ALA A 24 -1.15 -3.75 -17.07
N ALA A 25 -0.17 -3.88 -16.18
CA ALA A 25 0.34 -5.17 -15.72
C ALA A 25 -0.74 -5.99 -14.99
N LEU A 26 -1.50 -5.38 -14.08
CA LEU A 26 -2.60 -6.04 -13.35
C LEU A 26 -3.74 -6.47 -14.26
N THR A 27 -4.06 -5.65 -15.27
CA THR A 27 -5.08 -6.00 -16.28
C THR A 27 -4.70 -7.26 -17.06
N PHE A 28 -3.39 -7.47 -17.28
CA PHE A 28 -2.88 -8.64 -18.01
C PHE A 28 -2.63 -9.86 -17.11
N ALA A 29 -2.22 -9.66 -15.85
CA ALA A 29 -1.80 -10.71 -14.93
C ALA A 29 -2.93 -11.32 -14.08
N ALA A 30 -4.18 -10.90 -14.30
CA ALA A 30 -5.34 -11.12 -13.45
C ALA A 30 -5.23 -10.38 -12.10
N PRO A 31 -6.06 -9.33 -11.87
CA PRO A 31 -5.98 -8.55 -10.64
C PRO A 31 -6.42 -9.39 -9.44
N TYR A 32 -5.80 -9.11 -8.28
CA TYR A 32 -6.27 -9.69 -7.04
C TYR A 32 -7.61 -9.06 -6.70
N THR A 33 -8.68 -9.84 -6.83
CA THR A 33 -10.03 -9.33 -6.66
C THR A 33 -10.39 -9.38 -5.17
N HIS A 34 -10.24 -8.25 -4.47
CA HIS A 34 -10.71 -8.09 -3.11
C HIS A 34 -11.89 -7.09 -3.10
N PRO A 35 -12.99 -7.35 -2.37
CA PRO A 35 -14.21 -6.53 -2.43
C PRO A 35 -14.04 -5.08 -2.00
N LEU A 36 -12.92 -4.75 -1.36
CA LEU A 36 -12.59 -3.39 -0.94
C LEU A 36 -11.40 -2.80 -1.72
N LEU A 37 -10.65 -3.60 -2.47
CA LEU A 37 -9.47 -3.12 -3.20
C LEU A 37 -9.82 -3.00 -4.68
N ASP A 38 -9.88 -1.77 -5.18
CA ASP A 38 -10.03 -1.56 -6.61
C ASP A 38 -8.67 -1.66 -7.33
N LEU A 39 -8.73 -1.66 -8.67
CA LEU A 39 -7.56 -1.80 -9.52
C LEU A 39 -6.62 -0.59 -9.42
N ASP A 40 -7.16 0.59 -9.13
CA ASP A 40 -6.41 1.85 -9.06
C ASP A 40 -5.59 1.91 -7.75
N ASP A 41 -6.21 1.58 -6.62
CA ASP A 41 -5.56 1.42 -5.33
C ASP A 41 -4.52 0.30 -5.37
N GLN A 42 -4.86 -0.84 -5.99
CA GLN A 42 -3.91 -1.93 -6.15
C GLN A 42 -2.68 -1.49 -6.95
N ALA A 43 -2.88 -0.78 -8.07
CA ALA A 43 -1.78 -0.27 -8.88
C ALA A 43 -0.96 0.80 -8.16
N ALA A 44 -1.61 1.67 -7.38
CA ALA A 44 -0.93 2.69 -6.56
C ALA A 44 0.00 2.07 -5.52
N LEU A 45 -0.50 1.08 -4.78
CA LEU A 45 0.29 0.36 -3.78
C LEU A 45 1.46 -0.37 -4.42
N LEU A 46 1.20 -1.09 -5.51
CA LEU A 46 2.20 -1.86 -6.22
C LEU A 46 3.26 -0.98 -6.88
N SER A 47 2.88 0.19 -7.43
CA SER A 47 3.83 1.14 -8.02
C SER A 47 4.67 1.83 -6.95
N ALA A 48 4.07 2.21 -5.81
CA ALA A 48 4.79 2.83 -4.71
C ALA A 48 5.92 1.94 -4.19
N VAL A 49 5.64 0.64 -4.02
CA VAL A 49 6.65 -0.33 -3.58
C VAL A 49 7.68 -0.58 -4.68
N ALA A 50 7.28 -0.61 -5.96
CA ALA A 50 8.22 -0.79 -7.07
C ALA A 50 9.21 0.38 -7.19
N ASP A 51 8.75 1.61 -6.98
CA ASP A 51 9.58 2.83 -7.06
C ASP A 51 10.51 2.97 -5.84
N ALA A 52 10.04 2.61 -4.65
CA ALA A 52 10.81 2.72 -3.40
C ALA A 52 11.71 1.50 -3.13
N GLY A 53 11.39 0.34 -3.69
CA GLY A 53 11.96 -0.97 -3.35
C GLY A 53 11.40 -1.51 -2.03
N GLU A 54 11.54 -0.72 -0.97
CA GLU A 54 11.01 -0.96 0.37
C GLU A 54 10.35 0.33 0.87
N ILE A 55 9.16 0.23 1.44
CA ILE A 55 8.36 1.38 1.87
C ILE A 55 7.66 1.10 3.20
N SER A 56 7.55 2.11 4.04
CA SER A 56 6.86 1.99 5.32
C SER A 56 5.34 1.80 5.13
N LEU A 57 4.71 1.10 6.06
CA LEU A 57 3.25 0.90 6.07
C LEU A 57 2.50 2.24 6.09
N ALA A 58 3.03 3.24 6.82
CA ALA A 58 2.44 4.57 6.88
C ALA A 58 2.51 5.30 5.53
N ASP A 59 3.67 5.32 4.88
CA ASP A 59 3.83 5.94 3.56
C ASP A 59 2.96 5.25 2.51
N LEU A 60 2.87 3.93 2.59
CA LEU A 60 2.06 3.13 1.69
C LEU A 60 0.56 3.37 1.91
N ALA A 61 0.10 3.54 3.15
CA ALA A 61 -1.27 3.96 3.43
C ALA A 61 -1.57 5.36 2.88
N CYS A 62 -0.56 6.22 2.84
CA CYS A 62 -0.64 7.57 2.31
C CYS A 62 -0.64 7.64 0.77
N ALA A 63 -0.35 6.52 0.08
CA ALA A 63 -0.56 6.37 -1.36
C ALA A 63 -2.04 6.18 -1.75
N ILE A 64 -2.90 5.76 -0.80
CA ILE A 64 -4.34 5.51 -1.00
C ILE A 64 -5.20 6.29 0.01
N PRO A 65 -5.10 7.64 0.04
CA PRO A 65 -5.73 8.46 1.07
C PRO A 65 -7.27 8.46 1.02
N GLY A 66 -7.86 8.06 -0.12
CA GLY A 66 -9.31 7.96 -0.30
C GLY A 66 -9.91 6.63 0.14
N HIS A 67 -9.09 5.62 0.42
CA HIS A 67 -9.57 4.28 0.73
C HIS A 67 -10.03 4.18 2.20
N PRO A 68 -11.21 3.59 2.50
CA PRO A 68 -11.78 3.60 3.84
C PRO A 68 -10.99 2.77 4.87
N ARG A 69 -10.18 1.80 4.42
CA ARG A 69 -9.41 0.88 5.28
C ARG A 69 -8.02 0.59 4.67
N PRO A 70 -7.11 1.57 4.58
CA PRO A 70 -5.88 1.45 3.79
C PRO A 70 -4.96 0.33 4.31
N ILE A 71 -4.83 0.18 5.62
CA ILE A 71 -4.02 -0.88 6.23
C ILE A 71 -4.57 -2.28 5.86
N SER A 72 -5.90 -2.46 5.88
CA SER A 72 -6.51 -3.74 5.50
C SER A 72 -6.32 -4.06 4.02
N ALA A 73 -6.35 -3.04 3.16
CA ALA A 73 -6.06 -3.15 1.74
C ALA A 73 -4.61 -3.63 1.51
N ILE A 74 -3.63 -2.97 2.15
CA ILE A 74 -2.22 -3.36 2.09
C ILE A 74 -2.03 -4.79 2.58
N TRP A 75 -2.63 -5.14 3.72
CA TRP A 75 -2.51 -6.48 4.28
C TRP A 75 -3.14 -7.55 3.38
N SER A 76 -4.23 -7.22 2.67
CA SER A 76 -4.83 -8.17 1.71
C SER A 76 -3.84 -8.55 0.61
N LEU A 77 -3.01 -7.61 0.14
CA LEU A 77 -1.94 -7.87 -0.83
C LEU A 77 -0.80 -8.69 -0.24
N VAL A 78 -0.47 -8.47 1.03
CA VAL A 78 0.51 -9.31 1.76
C VAL A 78 -0.01 -10.74 1.88
N THR A 79 -1.28 -10.93 2.27
CA THR A 79 -1.89 -12.26 2.36
C THR A 79 -2.04 -12.95 1.00
N ALA A 80 -2.15 -12.18 -0.08
CA ALA A 80 -2.15 -12.68 -1.45
C ALA A 80 -0.74 -13.02 -1.97
N GLY A 81 0.31 -12.71 -1.21
CA GLY A 81 1.71 -12.92 -1.60
C GLY A 81 2.19 -11.93 -2.67
N LEU A 82 1.45 -10.85 -2.93
CA LEU A 82 1.84 -9.78 -3.86
C LEU A 82 2.78 -8.76 -3.22
N LEU A 83 2.67 -8.62 -1.90
CA LEU A 83 3.59 -7.87 -1.05
C LEU A 83 4.11 -8.78 0.05
N ALA A 84 5.23 -8.39 0.64
CA ALA A 84 5.81 -9.01 1.81
C ALA A 84 6.01 -7.93 2.88
N ALA A 85 5.93 -8.35 4.12
CA ALA A 85 6.15 -7.53 5.30
C ALA A 85 7.03 -8.30 6.28
N ASP A 86 7.78 -7.59 7.12
CA ASP A 86 8.55 -8.23 8.17
C ASP A 86 7.61 -8.73 9.27
N ALA A 87 7.50 -10.06 9.40
CA ALA A 87 6.63 -10.69 10.37
C ALA A 87 7.17 -10.62 11.81
N GLU A 88 8.47 -10.35 11.99
CA GLU A 88 9.09 -10.21 13.31
C GLU A 88 9.10 -8.76 13.79
N ALA A 89 8.88 -7.80 12.88
CA ALA A 89 8.79 -6.38 13.22
C ALA A 89 7.48 -6.05 13.97
N PRO A 90 7.51 -5.02 14.85
CA PRO A 90 6.29 -4.46 15.41
C PRO A 90 5.31 -4.00 14.32
N PHE A 91 4.02 -4.27 14.53
CA PHE A 91 2.98 -3.84 13.59
C PHE A 91 2.61 -2.38 13.85
N ASP A 92 3.43 -1.47 13.34
CA ASP A 92 3.24 -0.02 13.42
C ASP A 92 3.49 0.66 12.05
N GLY A 93 3.49 2.00 12.04
CA GLY A 93 3.66 2.77 10.81
C GLY A 93 5.03 2.60 10.14
N ASP A 94 6.05 2.17 10.88
CA ASP A 94 7.42 1.98 10.42
C ASP A 94 7.66 0.57 9.86
N LEU A 95 6.66 -0.31 9.93
CA LEU A 95 6.68 -1.65 9.34
C LEU A 95 7.02 -1.57 7.86
N GLN A 96 8.12 -2.20 7.47
CA GLN A 96 8.57 -2.19 6.08
C GLN A 96 7.81 -3.19 5.24
N ILE A 97 7.42 -2.75 4.04
CA ILE A 97 6.70 -3.50 3.03
C ILE A 97 7.53 -3.51 1.74
N TRP A 98 7.69 -4.67 1.12
CA TRP A 98 8.44 -4.83 -0.13
C TRP A 98 7.75 -5.80 -1.09
N ARG A 99 8.23 -5.86 -2.34
CA ARG A 99 7.81 -6.91 -3.30
C ARG A 99 8.65 -8.17 -3.07
N PRO A 100 8.04 -9.34 -2.87
CA PRO A 100 8.80 -10.59 -2.77
C PRO A 100 9.54 -10.85 -4.09
N ALA A 101 10.79 -11.30 -3.98
CA ALA A 101 11.56 -11.75 -5.15
C ALA A 101 10.87 -12.99 -5.74
N ARG A 102 10.49 -12.90 -7.02
CA ARG A 102 9.76 -13.94 -7.74
C ARG A 102 10.67 -15.08 -8.19
#